data_AF-A0A0H3IF25-F1
#
_entry.id   AF-A0A0H3IF25-F1
#
_cell.length_a   1.000
_cell.length_b   1.000
_cell.length_c   1.000
_cell.angle_alpha   90.00
_cell.angle_beta   90.00
_cell.angle_gamma   90.00
#
_symmetry.space_group_name_H-M   'P 1'
#
loop_
_entity.id
_entity.type
_entity.pdbx_description
1 polymer ?
#
loop_
_entity_poly.entity_id
_entity_poly.type
_entity_poly.pdbx_seq_one_letter_code
_entity_poly.pdbx_strand_id
1 'polypeptide(L)'
;MTDAKYTRNFEEIITYGFEAIDPDEKIEVNLKDLLYVYGVLQEYMRFFHQPEHYQTLDDVIAFLGSNKDNAGFQILSTAIYKK
;
A
#
# COMPACT_ATOMS: atom_id res chain seq x y z
N MET A 1 5.72 33.89 -1.04
CA MET A 1 5.34 32.62 -0.38
C MET A 1 5.34 31.59 -1.49
N THR A 2 6.12 30.53 -1.37
CA THR A 2 6.34 29.55 -2.46
C THR A 2 5.07 28.78 -2.76
N ASP A 3 4.60 28.86 -4.01
CA ASP A 3 3.56 28.00 -4.58
C ASP A 3 3.95 26.53 -4.39
N ALA A 4 3.34 25.86 -3.41
CA ALA A 4 3.58 24.45 -3.18
C ALA A 4 2.90 23.66 -4.31
N LYS A 5 3.68 23.28 -5.33
CA LYS A 5 3.27 22.40 -6.45
C LYS A 5 2.74 21.04 -5.99
N TYR A 6 2.91 20.66 -4.72
CA TYR A 6 2.52 19.38 -4.16
C TYR A 6 1.83 19.55 -2.80
N THR A 7 0.70 18.86 -2.60
CA THR A 7 0.02 18.77 -1.30
C THR A 7 0.72 17.75 -0.40
N ARG A 8 0.70 18.01 0.91
CA ARG A 8 1.11 17.05 1.96
C ARG A 8 -0.09 16.45 2.70
N ASN A 9 -1.30 16.74 2.22
CA ASN A 9 -2.52 16.19 2.77
C ASN A 9 -2.72 14.77 2.24
N PHE A 10 -2.26 13.77 2.99
CA PHE A 10 -2.33 12.38 2.55
C PHE A 10 -3.75 11.85 2.44
N GLU A 11 -4.67 12.32 3.28
CA GLU A 11 -6.09 11.96 3.19
C GLU A 11 -6.65 12.39 1.83
N GLU A 12 -6.40 13.65 1.45
CA GLU A 12 -6.83 14.19 0.16
C GLU A 12 -6.21 13.43 -1.03
N ILE A 13 -4.97 12.95 -0.91
CA ILE A 13 -4.34 12.12 -1.94
C ILE A 13 -5.06 10.75 -2.06
N ILE A 14 -5.40 10.13 -0.93
CA ILE A 14 -6.02 8.80 -0.89
C ILE A 14 -7.49 8.84 -1.34
N THR A 15 -8.22 9.90 -1.00
CA THR A 15 -9.64 10.06 -1.31
C THR A 15 -9.90 10.86 -2.58
N TYR A 16 -8.86 11.23 -3.34
CA TYR A 16 -9.00 12.02 -4.56
C TYR A 16 -9.93 11.32 -5.57
N GLY A 17 -11.02 11.98 -5.97
CA GLY A 17 -11.99 11.47 -6.93
C GLY A 17 -13.13 10.65 -6.31
N PHE A 18 -13.12 10.41 -4.99
CA PHE A 18 -14.20 9.67 -4.32
C PHE A 18 -15.52 10.44 -4.31
N GLU A 19 -15.46 11.77 -4.35
CA GLU A 19 -16.62 12.65 -4.42
C GLU A 19 -17.47 12.44 -5.69
N ALA A 20 -16.90 11.83 -6.73
CA ALA A 20 -17.59 11.50 -7.96
C ALA A 20 -18.28 10.12 -7.93
N ILE A 21 -18.04 9.31 -6.89
CA ILE A 21 -18.58 7.96 -6.72
C ILE A 21 -19.87 8.03 -5.92
N ASP A 22 -20.92 7.31 -6.34
CA ASP A 22 -22.16 7.22 -5.58
C ASP A 22 -21.90 6.45 -4.26
N PRO A 23 -22.25 6.99 -3.08
CA PRO A 23 -21.98 6.35 -1.79
C PRO A 23 -22.66 4.97 -1.62
N ASP A 24 -23.77 4.74 -2.32
CA ASP A 24 -24.49 3.48 -2.30
C ASP A 24 -23.98 2.50 -3.36
N GLU A 25 -23.07 2.92 -4.23
CA GLU A 25 -22.43 2.05 -5.21
C GLU A 25 -21.58 0.97 -4.51
N LYS A 26 -21.71 -0.26 -5.00
CA LYS A 26 -20.99 -1.43 -4.47
C LYS A 26 -20.52 -2.26 -5.65
N ILE A 27 -19.36 -2.90 -5.47
CA ILE A 27 -18.81 -3.85 -6.42
C ILE A 27 -18.70 -5.22 -5.75
N GLU A 28 -18.86 -6.28 -6.56
CA GLU A 28 -18.48 -7.63 -6.14
C GLU A 28 -17.02 -7.88 -6.52
N VAL A 29 -16.26 -8.45 -5.59
CA VAL A 29 -14.85 -8.81 -5.80
C VAL A 29 -14.61 -10.25 -5.40
N ASN A 30 -13.61 -10.87 -6.01
CA ASN A 30 -13.18 -12.20 -5.58
C ASN A 30 -12.66 -12.14 -4.13
N LEU A 31 -13.18 -13.01 -3.26
CA LEU A 31 -12.81 -13.04 -1.85
C LEU A 31 -11.31 -13.27 -1.62
N LYS A 32 -10.67 -14.17 -2.37
CA LYS A 32 -9.22 -14.41 -2.24
C LYS A 32 -8.43 -13.17 -2.64
N ASP A 33 -8.92 -12.41 -3.62
CA ASP A 33 -8.25 -11.20 -4.06
C ASP A 33 -8.36 -10.09 -3.03
N LEU A 34 -9.54 -9.92 -2.44
CA LEU A 34 -9.76 -8.99 -1.34
C LEU A 34 -8.86 -9.33 -0.13
N LEU A 35 -8.85 -10.59 0.29
CA LEU A 35 -8.01 -11.06 1.40
C LEU A 35 -6.51 -10.90 1.10
N TYR A 36 -6.10 -11.08 -0.15
CA TYR A 36 -4.72 -10.84 -0.56
C TYR A 36 -4.33 -9.38 -0.36
N VAL A 37 -5.15 -8.42 -0.83
CA VAL A 37 -4.90 -6.98 -0.63
C VAL A 37 -4.81 -6.65 0.87
N TYR A 38 -5.77 -7.14 1.67
CA TYR A 38 -5.72 -6.96 3.13
C TYR A 38 -4.46 -7.53 3.77
N GLY A 39 -4.03 -8.74 3.37
CA GLY A 39 -2.81 -9.35 3.89
C GLY A 39 -1.55 -8.55 3.55
N VAL A 40 -1.47 -7.99 2.34
CA VAL A 40 -0.37 -7.10 1.94
C VAL A 40 -0.36 -5.83 2.81
N LEU A 41 -1.51 -5.18 3.00
CA LEU A 41 -1.59 -3.97 3.83
C LEU A 41 -1.24 -4.25 5.30
N GLN A 42 -1.68 -5.39 5.85
CA GLN A 42 -1.32 -5.80 7.21
C GLN A 42 0.18 -6.03 7.38
N GLU A 43 0.82 -6.67 6.40
CA GLU A 43 2.27 -6.90 6.42
C GLU A 43 3.05 -5.59 6.37
N TYR A 44 2.61 -4.63 5.56
CA TYR A 44 3.19 -3.28 5.54
C TYR A 44 2.94 -2.52 6.85
N MET A 45 1.75 -2.64 7.43
CA MET A 45 1.48 -2.07 8.75
C MET A 45 2.41 -2.66 9.80
N ARG A 46 2.66 -3.98 9.77
CA ARG A 46 3.64 -4.65 10.64
C ARG A 46 5.04 -4.09 10.45
N PHE A 47 5.47 -3.90 9.21
CA PHE A 47 6.75 -3.28 8.88
C PHE A 47 6.91 -1.89 9.52
N PHE A 48 5.87 -1.05 9.47
CA PHE A 48 5.92 0.29 10.06
C PHE A 48 5.74 0.31 11.58
N HIS A 49 4.99 -0.64 12.17
CA HIS A 49 4.65 -0.66 13.60
C HIS A 49 5.60 -1.47 14.47
N GLN A 50 6.37 -2.41 13.92
CA GLN A 50 7.21 -3.32 14.70
C GLN A 50 8.70 -3.17 14.36
N PRO A 51 9.35 -2.05 14.76
CA PRO A 51 10.79 -1.84 14.51
C PRO A 51 11.68 -2.95 15.05
N GLU A 52 11.24 -3.65 16.09
CA GLU A 52 11.96 -4.76 16.73
C GLU A 52 12.22 -5.94 15.79
N HIS A 53 11.43 -6.09 14.72
CA HIS A 53 11.63 -7.12 13.69
C HIS A 53 12.59 -6.70 12.57
N TYR A 54 12.97 -5.43 12.49
CA TYR A 54 13.81 -4.86 11.44
C TYR A 54 14.95 -4.07 12.08
N GLN A 55 15.80 -4.78 12.82
CA GLN A 55 16.83 -4.18 13.68
C GLN A 55 18.01 -3.63 12.88
N THR A 56 18.20 -4.15 11.66
CA THR A 56 19.31 -3.80 10.79
C THR A 56 18.83 -3.25 9.46
N LEU A 57 19.72 -2.53 8.77
CA LEU A 57 19.46 -2.10 7.39
C LEU A 57 19.24 -3.30 6.46
N ASP A 58 19.90 -4.43 6.73
CA ASP A 58 19.74 -5.65 5.94
C ASP A 58 18.34 -6.24 6.10
N ASP A 59 17.73 -6.18 7.28
CA ASP A 59 16.33 -6.61 7.49
C ASP A 59 15.36 -5.75 6.69
N VAL A 60 15.61 -4.44 6.64
CA VAL A 60 14.80 -3.49 5.86
C VAL A 60 14.97 -3.75 4.36
N ILE A 61 16.20 -3.94 3.89
CA ILE A 61 16.50 -4.26 2.49
C ILE A 61 15.86 -5.59 2.10
N ALA A 62 15.94 -6.62 2.96
CA ALA A 62 15.34 -7.92 2.72
C ALA A 62 13.81 -7.84 2.65
N PHE A 63 13.18 -7.05 3.53
CA PHE A 63 11.74 -6.83 3.49
C PHE A 63 11.29 -6.09 2.23
N LEU A 64 11.93 -4.97 1.90
CA LEU A 64 11.53 -4.14 0.76
C LEU A 64 11.81 -4.87 -0.56
N GLY A 65 13.00 -5.47 -0.68
CA GLY A 65 13.49 -6.10 -1.90
C GLY A 65 13.39 -5.19 -3.14
N SER A 66 13.28 -5.82 -4.31
CA SER A 66 13.06 -5.16 -5.60
C SER A 66 11.81 -5.69 -6.31
N ASN A 67 11.55 -5.21 -7.53
CA ASN A 67 10.48 -5.72 -8.38
C ASN A 67 10.73 -7.14 -8.95
N LYS A 68 11.91 -7.71 -8.69
CA LYS A 68 12.30 -9.06 -9.11
C LYS A 68 12.28 -10.06 -7.95
N ASP A 69 12.21 -9.57 -6.73
CA ASP A 69 12.25 -10.40 -5.52
C ASP A 69 10.82 -10.65 -5.03
N ASN A 70 10.54 -11.85 -4.51
CA ASN A 70 9.27 -12.17 -3.84
C ASN A 70 9.17 -11.49 -2.46
N ALA A 71 9.35 -10.17 -2.43
CA ALA A 71 9.46 -9.32 -1.25
C ALA A 71 8.45 -8.16 -1.34
N GLY A 72 8.44 -7.29 -0.32
CA GLY A 72 7.44 -6.24 -0.12
C GLY A 72 7.11 -5.47 -1.38
N PHE A 73 8.12 -4.97 -2.12
CA PHE A 73 7.88 -4.16 -3.31
C PHE A 73 7.14 -4.92 -4.41
N GLN A 74 7.56 -6.15 -4.75
CA GLN A 74 6.89 -6.93 -5.78
C GLN A 74 5.49 -7.37 -5.33
N ILE A 75 5.33 -7.71 -4.05
CA ILE A 75 4.05 -8.10 -3.44
C ILE A 75 3.05 -6.93 -3.52
N LEU A 76 3.46 -5.72 -3.13
CA LEU A 76 2.64 -4.51 -3.23
C LEU A 76 2.32 -4.16 -4.68
N SER A 77 3.32 -4.22 -5.57
CA SER A 77 3.13 -3.97 -6.99
C SER A 77 2.12 -4.94 -7.61
N THR A 78 2.15 -6.21 -7.22
CA THR A 78 1.19 -7.21 -7.69
C THR A 78 -0.21 -6.92 -7.19
N ALA A 79 -0.37 -6.55 -5.91
CA ALA A 79 -1.66 -6.19 -5.33
C ALA A 79 -2.32 -4.98 -6.01
N ILE A 80 -1.53 -4.01 -6.49
CA ILE A 80 -2.03 -2.78 -7.12
C ILE A 80 -2.25 -2.94 -8.63
N TYR A 81 -1.30 -3.56 -9.35
CA TYR A 81 -1.23 -3.46 -10.81
C TYR A 81 -1.48 -4.76 -11.57
N LYS A 82 -1.45 -5.92 -10.90
CA LYS A 82 -1.57 -7.22 -11.56
C LYS A 82 -2.66 -8.05 -10.90
N LYS A 83 -3.91 -7.66 -11.14
CA LYS A 83 -5.09 -8.54 -11.10
C LYS A 83 -6.03 -8.20 -12.23
#